data_AF-A0AA38H3Q1-F1
#
_entry.id   AF-A0AA38H3Q1-F1
#
_cell.length_a   1.000
_cell.length_b   1.000
_cell.length_c   1.000
_cell.angle_alpha   90.00
_cell.angle_beta   90.00
_cell.angle_gamma   90.00
#
_symmetry.space_group_name_H-M   'P 1'
#
loop_
_entity.id
_entity.type
_entity.pdbx_description
1 polymer ?
#
loop_
_entity_poly.entity_id
_entity_poly.type
_entity_poly.pdbx_seq_one_letter_code
_entity_poly.pdbx_strand_id
1 'polypeptide(L)'
;MGNIERVKKIEWAKNWGWQMFNVNLACGAMSVVISTIPYPFRGQHAIGCIFYIANIVIYLFNIAMTSRRIHRWPRIFKNSFYDQKEAVWFPVTGVAMATLIIGTLIYGGPYTGPWLALACEIWFWIYCFLAACIGLIMQNTLRTIARPLAEIGPPDALEVYPLMFIGVIGSTLVSELVELHVTRALTVAVFAYCFAGLGFFVGLLKLSVWMHKDMTTAKASPDIIPSYLISVGVPGFPSLVLVNLAQTIQSIAEETDFLSGLPGNTSVSESARVIATVSVLLSFLLLGMAAWMLLVFVGWAVLSLWTEPKKPLSERWKFTWWSWTFPLTGVVVTFGRLATFVPSKAFGILNIIFVIAMACVFCLNLVGTARMIWRGELPGSSIEFDEQWLKREQAGRA
;
A
#
# COMPACT_ATOMS: atom_id res chain seq x y z
N MET A 1 7.91 12.16 -36.90
CA MET A 1 7.61 13.53 -36.43
C MET A 1 6.27 13.65 -35.67
N GLY A 2 5.23 12.84 -35.93
CA GLY A 2 3.91 13.01 -35.28
C GLY A 2 3.80 12.78 -33.76
N ASN A 3 4.58 11.87 -33.15
CA ASN A 3 4.43 11.56 -31.71
C ASN A 3 5.02 12.64 -30.77
N ILE A 4 6.10 13.31 -31.17
CA ILE A 4 6.75 14.36 -30.35
C ILE A 4 5.88 15.62 -30.31
N GLU A 5 5.26 16.00 -31.42
CA GLU A 5 4.28 17.09 -31.43
C GLU A 5 3.02 16.75 -30.63
N ARG A 6 2.58 15.48 -30.67
CA ARG A 6 1.47 15.01 -29.83
C ARG A 6 1.80 15.16 -28.36
N VAL A 7 2.98 14.73 -27.91
CA VAL A 7 3.46 14.84 -26.53
C VAL A 7 3.51 16.29 -26.03
N LYS A 8 3.94 17.23 -26.89
CA LYS A 8 3.97 18.66 -26.56
C LYS A 8 2.59 19.30 -26.39
N LYS A 9 1.55 18.75 -27.03
CA LYS A 9 0.17 19.23 -26.94
C LYS A 9 -0.61 18.67 -25.75
N ILE A 10 -0.05 17.71 -25.01
CA ILE A 10 -0.73 17.10 -23.86
C ILE A 10 -0.70 18.07 -22.69
N GLU A 11 -1.87 18.34 -22.12
CA GLU A 11 -1.99 18.99 -20.82
C GLU A 11 -1.63 17.97 -19.72
N TRP A 12 -0.34 17.70 -19.54
CA TRP A 12 0.17 16.63 -18.66
C TRP A 12 -0.45 16.65 -17.27
N ALA A 13 -0.50 17.83 -16.64
CA ALA A 13 -1.04 17.99 -15.31
C ALA A 13 -2.57 17.84 -15.25
N LYS A 14 -3.30 18.09 -16.35
CA LYS A 14 -4.76 17.87 -16.40
C LYS A 14 -5.12 16.39 -16.28
N ASN A 15 -4.37 15.55 -16.99
CA ASN A 15 -4.59 14.10 -17.03
C ASN A 15 -3.73 13.33 -16.02
N TRP A 16 -3.08 14.03 -15.09
CA TRP A 16 -2.26 13.41 -14.04
C TRP A 16 -3.16 12.85 -12.92
N GLY A 17 -3.57 11.60 -13.08
CA GLY A 17 -4.47 10.92 -12.16
C GLY A 17 -3.81 10.44 -10.87
N TRP A 18 -4.63 10.16 -9.84
CA TRP A 18 -4.16 9.63 -8.55
C TRP A 18 -3.36 8.33 -8.66
N GLN A 19 -3.65 7.52 -9.68
CA GLN A 19 -2.93 6.29 -9.98
C GLN A 19 -1.41 6.49 -10.13
N MET A 20 -0.94 7.67 -10.57
CA MET A 20 0.49 7.92 -10.79
C MET A 20 1.35 7.79 -9.52
N PHE A 21 0.74 7.89 -8.33
CA PHE A 21 1.42 7.61 -7.06
C PHE A 21 1.80 6.13 -6.88
N ASN A 22 1.23 5.22 -7.67
CA ASN A 22 1.64 3.82 -7.67
C ASN A 22 3.10 3.62 -8.09
N VAL A 23 3.65 4.51 -8.93
CA VAL A 23 5.05 4.40 -9.39
C VAL A 23 6.01 4.61 -8.22
N ASN A 24 5.85 5.69 -7.46
CA ASN A 24 6.71 5.93 -6.30
C ASN A 24 6.41 4.92 -5.18
N LEU A 25 5.14 4.55 -5.01
CA LEU A 25 4.75 3.52 -4.04
C LEU A 25 5.45 2.18 -4.32
N ALA A 26 5.59 1.80 -5.59
CA ALA A 26 6.35 0.63 -5.99
C ALA A 26 7.85 0.77 -5.73
N CYS A 27 8.43 1.97 -5.92
CA CYS A 27 9.81 2.23 -5.52
C CYS A 27 10.01 2.04 -4.00
N GLY A 28 9.11 2.60 -3.18
CA GLY A 28 9.13 2.41 -1.73
C GLY A 28 8.94 0.94 -1.33
N ALA A 29 8.00 0.24 -1.95
CA ALA A 29 7.80 -1.20 -1.77
C ALA A 29 9.08 -1.99 -2.06
N MET A 30 9.74 -1.71 -3.19
CA MET A 30 11.00 -2.36 -3.56
C MET A 30 12.11 -2.07 -2.55
N SER A 31 12.23 -0.84 -2.05
CA SER A 31 13.24 -0.56 -1.03
C SER A 31 12.97 -1.39 0.24
N VAL A 32 11.74 -1.38 0.75
CA VAL A 32 11.41 -2.12 1.98
C VAL A 32 11.60 -3.63 1.82
N VAL A 33 11.16 -4.26 0.72
CA VAL A 33 11.35 -5.71 0.57
C VAL A 33 12.84 -6.07 0.46
N ILE A 34 13.66 -5.25 -0.21
CA ILE A 34 15.10 -5.49 -0.35
C ILE A 34 15.81 -5.40 1.00
N SER A 35 15.40 -4.52 1.90
CA SER A 35 16.01 -4.43 3.24
C SER A 35 15.71 -5.66 4.12
N THR A 36 14.74 -6.49 3.75
CA THR A 36 14.30 -7.65 4.54
C THR A 36 14.83 -8.99 4.06
N ILE A 37 15.69 -8.99 3.03
CA ILE A 37 16.33 -10.21 2.53
C ILE A 37 17.21 -10.79 3.66
N PRO A 38 16.93 -12.02 4.14
CA PRO A 38 17.61 -12.57 5.31
C PRO A 38 19.04 -13.07 5.03
N TYR A 39 19.41 -13.22 3.76
CA TYR A 39 20.77 -13.60 3.34
C TYR A 39 21.44 -12.38 2.71
N PRO A 40 22.09 -11.51 3.51
CA PRO A 40 22.57 -10.25 3.01
C PRO A 40 23.73 -10.43 2.04
N PHE A 41 23.73 -9.61 1.00
CA PHE A 41 24.78 -9.61 -0.01
C PHE A 41 25.36 -8.20 -0.20
N ARG A 42 26.61 -8.15 -0.68
CA ARG A 42 27.28 -6.87 -0.95
C ARG A 42 26.49 -6.07 -1.98
N GLY A 43 26.01 -4.90 -1.59
CA GLY A 43 25.22 -4.01 -2.45
C GLY A 43 23.72 -3.99 -2.16
N GLN A 44 23.20 -4.87 -1.30
CA GLN A 44 21.77 -4.86 -0.90
C GLN A 44 21.34 -3.49 -0.37
N HIS A 45 22.11 -2.91 0.55
CA HIS A 45 21.83 -1.57 1.09
C HIS A 45 21.85 -0.50 0.00
N ALA A 46 22.86 -0.52 -0.90
CA ALA A 46 22.97 0.44 -1.99
C ALA A 46 21.78 0.37 -2.96
N ILE A 47 21.34 -0.83 -3.35
CA ILE A 47 20.16 -1.02 -4.20
C ILE A 47 18.91 -0.49 -3.48
N GLY A 48 18.75 -0.82 -2.20
CA GLY A 48 17.67 -0.29 -1.37
C GLY A 48 17.62 1.23 -1.34
N CYS A 49 18.77 1.89 -1.11
CA CYS A 49 18.91 3.34 -1.14
C CYS A 49 18.55 3.94 -2.51
N ILE A 50 18.92 3.30 -3.62
CA ILE A 50 18.56 3.77 -4.96
C ILE A 50 17.03 3.80 -5.13
N PHE A 51 16.34 2.72 -4.76
CA PHE A 51 14.87 2.68 -4.79
C PHE A 51 14.24 3.70 -3.84
N TYR A 52 14.83 3.90 -2.66
CA TYR A 52 14.34 4.87 -1.69
C TYR A 52 14.48 6.32 -2.18
N ILE A 53 15.63 6.68 -2.75
CA ILE A 53 15.86 8.00 -3.36
C ILE A 53 14.90 8.21 -4.55
N ALA A 54 14.72 7.18 -5.39
CA ALA A 54 13.75 7.24 -6.48
C ALA A 54 12.32 7.45 -5.96
N ASN A 55 11.94 6.80 -4.85
CA ASN A 55 10.64 7.02 -4.20
C ASN A 55 10.45 8.48 -3.81
N ILE A 56 11.43 9.11 -3.13
CA ILE A 56 11.38 10.53 -2.75
C ILE A 56 11.21 11.42 -3.99
N VAL A 57 12.06 11.25 -5.00
CA VAL A 57 12.05 12.10 -6.20
C VAL A 57 10.73 12.00 -6.95
N ILE A 58 10.23 10.78 -7.16
CA ILE A 58 8.97 10.56 -7.91
C ILE A 58 7.77 11.03 -7.08
N TYR A 59 7.80 10.88 -5.75
CA TYR A 59 6.73 11.41 -4.88
C TYR A 59 6.65 12.94 -4.97
N LEU A 60 7.78 13.65 -4.86
CA LEU A 60 7.82 15.10 -5.01
C LEU A 60 7.34 15.55 -6.39
N PHE A 61 7.72 14.81 -7.44
CA PHE A 61 7.24 15.07 -8.80
C PHE A 61 5.72 14.88 -8.92
N ASN A 62 5.17 13.80 -8.34
CA ASN A 62 3.73 13.56 -8.31
C ASN A 62 2.98 14.67 -7.56
N ILE A 63 3.49 15.12 -6.42
CA ILE A 63 2.92 16.26 -5.68
C ILE A 63 2.94 17.53 -6.54
N ALA A 64 4.06 17.86 -7.19
CA ALA A 64 4.15 19.03 -8.07
C ALA A 64 3.15 18.97 -9.23
N MET A 65 2.96 17.81 -9.85
CA MET A 65 1.99 17.61 -10.93
C MET A 65 0.55 17.75 -10.44
N THR A 66 0.22 17.17 -9.28
CA THR A 66 -1.11 17.33 -8.66
C THR A 66 -1.37 18.76 -8.21
N SER A 67 -0.39 19.45 -7.61
CA SER A 67 -0.51 20.88 -7.28
C SER A 67 -0.78 21.73 -8.52
N ARG A 68 -0.09 21.44 -9.63
CA ARG A 68 -0.36 22.09 -10.92
C ARG A 68 -1.78 21.78 -11.43
N ARG A 69 -2.28 20.54 -11.25
CA ARG A 69 -3.66 20.17 -11.58
C ARG A 69 -4.69 20.98 -10.79
N ILE A 70 -4.46 21.13 -9.48
CA ILE A 70 -5.30 21.93 -8.57
C ILE A 70 -5.38 23.39 -9.03
N HIS A 71 -4.24 24.02 -9.34
CA HIS A 71 -4.21 25.44 -9.70
C HIS A 71 -4.77 25.75 -11.08
N ARG A 72 -4.52 24.90 -12.08
CA ARG A 72 -4.88 25.17 -13.48
C ARG A 72 -6.24 24.58 -13.88
N TRP A 73 -6.64 23.48 -13.25
CA TRP A 73 -7.91 22.80 -13.54
C TRP A 73 -8.62 22.36 -12.25
N PRO A 74 -8.98 23.30 -11.34
CA PRO A 74 -9.57 22.98 -10.04
C PRO A 74 -10.86 22.16 -10.15
N ARG A 75 -11.64 22.35 -11.23
CA ARG A 75 -12.86 21.57 -11.48
C ARG A 75 -12.56 20.09 -11.74
N ILE A 76 -11.59 19.82 -12.61
CA ILE A 76 -11.18 18.44 -12.96
C ILE A 76 -10.59 17.75 -11.73
N PHE A 77 -9.80 18.49 -10.94
CA PHE A 77 -9.32 18.00 -9.65
C PHE A 77 -10.48 17.63 -8.71
N LYS A 78 -11.49 18.50 -8.55
CA LYS A 78 -12.67 18.19 -7.73
C LYS A 78 -13.41 16.96 -8.26
N ASN A 79 -13.60 16.85 -9.57
CA ASN A 79 -14.28 15.73 -10.22
C ASN A 79 -13.56 14.39 -10.01
N SER A 80 -12.22 14.40 -9.89
CA SER A 80 -11.42 13.20 -9.66
C SER A 80 -11.80 12.42 -8.40
N PHE A 81 -12.43 13.07 -7.40
CA PHE A 81 -12.91 12.42 -6.18
C PHE A 81 -14.27 11.72 -6.35
N TYR A 82 -14.98 12.03 -7.43
CA TYR A 82 -16.31 11.47 -7.72
C TYR A 82 -16.28 10.45 -8.86
N ASP A 83 -15.23 10.43 -9.68
CA ASP A 83 -15.02 9.38 -10.68
C ASP A 83 -14.59 8.09 -9.97
N GLN A 84 -15.45 7.07 -9.93
CA GLN A 84 -15.15 5.79 -9.28
C GLN A 84 -13.86 5.15 -9.80
N LYS A 85 -13.47 5.36 -11.06
CA LYS A 85 -12.26 4.77 -11.63
C LYS A 85 -10.99 5.48 -11.19
N GLU A 86 -11.06 6.78 -10.90
CA GLU A 86 -9.93 7.58 -10.44
C GLU A 86 -9.87 7.69 -8.92
N ALA A 87 -11.01 7.92 -8.27
CA ALA A 87 -11.13 8.22 -6.84
C ALA A 87 -10.63 7.08 -5.95
N VAL A 88 -10.87 5.81 -6.32
CA VAL A 88 -10.39 4.64 -5.56
C VAL A 88 -8.86 4.60 -5.41
N TRP A 89 -8.13 5.36 -6.23
CA TRP A 89 -6.67 5.46 -6.17
C TRP A 89 -6.16 6.66 -5.38
N PHE A 90 -7.01 7.62 -5.00
CA PHE A 90 -6.61 8.73 -4.14
C PHE A 90 -5.88 8.28 -2.85
N PRO A 91 -6.32 7.22 -2.14
CA PRO A 91 -5.63 6.73 -0.95
C PRO A 91 -4.17 6.31 -1.16
N VAL A 92 -3.79 5.92 -2.38
CA VAL A 92 -2.40 5.56 -2.72
C VAL A 92 -1.43 6.69 -2.40
N THR A 93 -1.87 7.96 -2.43
CA THR A 93 -1.07 9.12 -2.03
C THR A 93 -0.59 9.04 -0.57
N GLY A 94 -1.47 8.64 0.35
CA GLY A 94 -1.16 8.44 1.76
C GLY A 94 -0.30 7.20 1.97
N VAL A 95 -0.58 6.11 1.28
CA VAL A 95 0.25 4.91 1.37
C VAL A 95 1.68 5.18 0.85
N ALA A 96 1.81 5.92 -0.24
CA ALA A 96 3.09 6.40 -0.77
C ALA A 96 3.88 7.20 0.27
N MET A 97 3.23 8.14 0.96
CA MET A 97 3.86 8.91 2.04
C MET A 97 4.37 8.00 3.17
N ALA A 98 3.62 6.96 3.54
CA ALA A 98 4.05 6.03 4.58
C ALA A 98 5.36 5.32 4.22
N THR A 99 5.55 4.95 2.94
CA THR A 99 6.80 4.32 2.50
C THR A 99 8.00 5.27 2.60
N LEU A 100 7.80 6.59 2.57
CA LEU A 100 8.86 7.56 2.81
C LEU A 100 9.29 7.55 4.28
N ILE A 101 8.33 7.52 5.20
CA ILE A 101 8.61 7.46 6.65
C ILE A 101 9.31 6.13 6.99
N ILE A 102 8.79 5.01 6.50
CA ILE A 102 9.38 3.68 6.70
C ILE A 102 10.80 3.62 6.11
N GLY A 103 11.00 4.14 4.90
CA GLY A 103 12.33 4.18 4.29
C GLY A 103 13.30 5.10 5.03
N THR A 104 12.83 6.18 5.64
CA THR A 104 13.65 7.04 6.53
C THR A 104 14.15 6.26 7.74
N LEU A 105 13.29 5.46 8.37
CA LEU A 105 13.68 4.59 9.48
C LEU A 105 14.71 3.54 9.04
N ILE A 106 14.47 2.87 7.92
CA ILE A 106 15.33 1.77 7.43
C ILE A 106 16.71 2.26 6.95
N TYR A 107 16.74 3.33 6.15
CA TYR A 107 17.97 3.78 5.47
C TYR A 107 18.64 4.97 6.13
N GLY A 108 17.89 5.79 6.86
CA GLY A 108 18.43 6.91 7.62
C GLY A 108 18.82 6.53 9.04
N GLY A 109 18.00 5.69 9.70
CA GLY A 109 18.15 5.31 11.12
C GLY A 109 19.58 4.88 11.49
N PRO A 110 20.15 3.83 10.85
CA PRO A 110 21.46 3.31 11.20
C PRO A 110 22.64 4.29 11.01
N TYR A 111 22.46 5.37 10.25
CA TYR A 111 23.51 6.33 9.90
C TYR A 111 23.29 7.71 10.51
N THR A 112 22.26 7.85 11.35
CA THR A 112 21.83 9.12 11.94
C THR A 112 21.69 8.98 13.45
N GLY A 113 21.70 10.09 14.18
CA GLY A 113 21.50 10.06 15.63
C GLY A 113 20.05 9.80 16.06
N PRO A 114 19.81 9.61 17.37
CA PRO A 114 18.48 9.34 17.96
C PRO A 114 17.40 10.36 17.61
N TRP A 115 17.79 11.59 17.24
CA TRP A 115 16.87 12.64 16.82
C TRP A 115 16.01 12.22 15.62
N LEU A 116 16.49 11.33 14.75
CA LEU A 116 15.74 10.89 13.57
C LEU A 116 14.52 10.06 13.96
N ALA A 117 14.64 9.17 14.95
CA ALA A 117 13.51 8.41 15.45
C ALA A 117 12.44 9.33 16.05
N LEU A 118 12.85 10.37 16.79
CA LEU A 118 11.95 11.39 17.34
C LEU A 118 11.27 12.22 16.23
N ALA A 119 12.00 12.57 15.17
CA ALA A 119 11.44 13.26 14.01
C ALA A 119 10.43 12.37 13.26
N CYS A 120 10.74 11.08 13.10
CA CYS A 120 9.82 10.10 12.53
C CYS A 120 8.55 9.90 13.38
N GLU A 121 8.64 10.04 14.71
CA GLU A 121 7.47 10.02 15.58
C GLU A 121 6.56 11.24 15.37
N ILE A 122 7.14 12.43 15.19
CA ILE A 122 6.35 13.63 14.82
C ILE A 122 5.64 13.39 13.49
N TRP A 123 6.36 12.86 12.50
CA TRP A 123 5.79 12.49 11.20
C TRP A 123 4.74 11.39 11.30
N PHE A 124 4.87 10.45 12.24
CA PHE A 124 3.88 9.42 12.51
C PHE A 124 2.55 10.04 12.96
N TRP A 125 2.57 11.00 13.89
CA TRP A 125 1.34 11.68 14.33
C TRP A 125 0.70 12.55 13.23
N ILE A 126 1.53 13.25 12.45
CA ILE A 126 1.05 13.98 11.26
C ILE A 126 0.42 13.00 10.26
N TYR A 127 1.05 11.85 10.04
CA TYR A 127 0.55 10.81 9.16
C TYR A 127 -0.80 10.26 9.64
N CYS A 128 -0.97 9.99 10.94
CA CYS A 128 -2.23 9.55 11.52
C CYS A 128 -3.38 10.50 11.17
N PHE A 129 -3.15 11.81 11.32
CA PHE A 129 -4.13 12.83 10.95
C PHE A 129 -4.44 12.81 9.46
N LEU A 130 -3.42 12.81 8.60
CA LEU A 130 -3.60 12.81 7.14
C LEU A 130 -4.29 11.53 6.64
N ALA A 131 -3.94 10.38 7.18
CA ALA A 131 -4.56 9.10 6.86
C ALA A 131 -6.05 9.07 7.24
N ALA A 132 -6.40 9.62 8.42
CA ALA A 132 -7.78 9.77 8.83
C ALA A 132 -8.55 10.72 7.90
N CYS A 133 -7.97 11.86 7.52
CA CYS A 133 -8.56 12.76 6.54
C CYS A 133 -8.81 12.06 5.20
N ILE A 134 -7.83 11.33 4.66
CA ILE A 134 -7.96 10.60 3.39
C ILE A 134 -9.10 9.59 3.46
N GLY A 135 -9.14 8.76 4.51
CA GLY A 135 -10.19 7.77 4.73
C GLY A 135 -11.57 8.42 4.84
N LEU A 136 -11.72 9.49 5.63
CA LEU A 136 -13.00 10.19 5.80
C LEU A 136 -13.46 10.90 4.53
N ILE A 137 -12.56 11.52 3.77
CA ILE A 137 -12.89 12.16 2.48
C ILE A 137 -13.45 11.11 1.52
N MET A 138 -12.77 9.98 1.39
CA MET A 138 -13.24 8.88 0.54
C MET A 138 -14.56 8.29 1.02
N GLN A 139 -14.66 7.98 2.31
CA GLN A 139 -15.84 7.36 2.88
C GLN A 139 -17.09 8.21 2.71
N ASN A 140 -16.97 9.52 2.87
CA ASN A 140 -18.08 10.45 2.70
C ASN A 140 -18.37 10.72 1.22
N THR A 141 -17.35 10.91 0.39
CA THR A 141 -17.54 11.20 -1.04
C THR A 141 -18.16 10.01 -1.76
N LEU A 142 -17.64 8.80 -1.56
CA LEU A 142 -18.13 7.58 -2.20
C LEU A 142 -19.55 7.17 -1.75
N ARG A 143 -20.06 7.72 -0.65
CA ARG A 143 -21.46 7.56 -0.21
C ARG A 143 -22.44 8.47 -0.96
N THR A 144 -21.96 9.58 -1.52
CA THR A 144 -22.82 10.53 -2.25
C THR A 144 -23.09 10.13 -3.70
N ILE A 145 -22.43 9.08 -4.19
CA ILE A 145 -22.54 8.61 -5.57
C ILE A 145 -23.09 7.18 -5.61
N ALA A 146 -23.99 6.92 -6.56
CA ALA A 146 -24.42 5.56 -6.86
C ALA A 146 -23.29 4.80 -7.54
N ARG A 147 -22.92 3.63 -7.00
CA ARG A 147 -21.82 2.80 -7.49
C ARG A 147 -22.35 1.43 -7.95
N PRO A 148 -22.27 1.10 -9.24
CA PRO A 148 -22.69 -0.21 -9.73
C PRO A 148 -21.86 -1.33 -9.10
N LEU A 149 -22.51 -2.42 -8.68
CA LEU A 149 -21.82 -3.59 -8.13
C LEU A 149 -20.77 -4.15 -9.11
N ALA A 150 -21.04 -4.04 -10.42
CA ALA A 150 -20.12 -4.46 -11.48
C ALA A 150 -18.78 -3.71 -11.48
N GLU A 151 -18.73 -2.50 -10.92
CA GLU A 151 -17.52 -1.66 -10.88
C GLU A 151 -16.78 -1.77 -9.54
N ILE A 152 -17.36 -2.42 -8.53
CA ILE A 152 -16.69 -2.68 -7.25
C ILE A 152 -15.55 -3.69 -7.48
N GLY A 153 -14.38 -3.44 -6.91
CA GLY A 153 -13.26 -4.38 -6.97
C GLY A 153 -12.29 -4.21 -5.82
N PRO A 154 -11.19 -4.97 -5.80
CA PRO A 154 -10.18 -4.87 -4.75
C PRO A 154 -9.59 -3.46 -4.53
N PRO A 155 -9.47 -2.57 -5.55
CA PRO A 155 -9.12 -1.16 -5.33
C PRO A 155 -10.03 -0.41 -4.35
N ASP A 156 -11.30 -0.79 -4.18
CA ASP A 156 -12.19 -0.16 -3.21
C ASP A 156 -11.73 -0.37 -1.75
N ALA A 157 -10.87 -1.36 -1.49
CA ALA A 157 -10.26 -1.54 -0.19
C ALA A 157 -9.15 -0.52 0.10
N LEU A 158 -8.57 0.12 -0.93
CA LEU A 158 -7.49 1.11 -0.77
C LEU A 158 -7.90 2.28 0.11
N GLU A 159 -9.20 2.60 0.18
CA GLU A 159 -9.78 3.62 1.06
C GLU A 159 -9.25 3.56 2.50
N VAL A 160 -9.09 2.34 3.06
CA VAL A 160 -8.63 2.15 4.44
C VAL A 160 -7.12 1.90 4.54
N TYR A 161 -6.39 1.80 3.42
CA TYR A 161 -4.96 1.47 3.45
C TYR A 161 -4.12 2.54 4.16
N PRO A 162 -4.34 3.85 3.98
CA PRO A 162 -3.61 4.85 4.74
C PRO A 162 -3.75 4.65 6.25
N LEU A 163 -4.95 4.34 6.72
CA LEU A 163 -5.20 4.03 8.12
C LEU A 163 -4.46 2.75 8.55
N MET A 164 -4.51 1.70 7.73
CA MET A 164 -3.75 0.46 7.97
C MET A 164 -2.24 0.71 8.07
N PHE A 165 -1.71 1.67 7.31
CA PHE A 165 -0.28 2.02 7.29
C PHE A 165 0.19 2.80 8.52
N ILE A 166 -0.73 3.34 9.34
CA ILE A 166 -0.41 3.77 10.70
C ILE A 166 0.17 2.57 11.48
N GLY A 167 -0.45 1.39 11.33
CA GLY A 167 0.06 0.13 11.87
C GLY A 167 1.48 -0.18 11.41
N VAL A 168 1.71 -0.12 10.10
CA VAL A 168 3.01 -0.48 9.50
C VAL A 168 4.12 0.47 9.94
N ILE A 169 3.88 1.78 9.87
CA ILE A 169 4.83 2.80 10.34
C ILE A 169 5.08 2.61 11.83
N GLY A 170 4.01 2.53 12.64
CA GLY A 170 4.10 2.42 14.09
C GLY A 170 4.90 1.20 14.53
N SER A 171 4.61 0.02 13.97
CA SER A 171 5.36 -1.21 14.30
C SER A 171 6.84 -1.16 13.91
N THR A 172 7.21 -0.35 12.91
CA THR A 172 8.61 -0.14 12.52
C THR A 172 9.29 0.92 13.38
N LEU A 173 8.55 1.95 13.78
CA LEU A 173 9.05 3.03 14.63
C LEU A 173 9.26 2.57 16.08
N VAL A 174 8.41 1.67 16.57
CA VAL A 174 8.46 1.14 17.95
C VAL A 174 9.80 0.49 18.27
N SER A 175 10.43 -0.22 17.32
CA SER A 175 11.75 -0.82 17.54
C SER A 175 12.85 0.22 17.77
N GLU A 176 12.69 1.43 17.23
CA GLU A 176 13.64 2.54 17.43
C GLU A 176 13.33 3.34 18.70
N LEU A 177 12.04 3.47 19.05
CA LEU A 177 11.60 4.25 20.21
C LEU A 177 11.78 3.52 21.53
N VAL A 178 11.78 2.18 21.54
CA VAL A 178 11.81 1.40 22.79
C VAL A 178 13.06 1.72 23.61
N GLU A 179 14.22 1.88 22.96
CA GLU A 179 15.49 2.20 23.62
C GLU A 179 15.59 3.67 24.07
N LEU A 180 14.78 4.55 23.48
CA LEU A 180 14.86 5.99 23.73
C LEU A 180 13.81 6.46 24.75
N HIS A 181 12.57 6.02 24.60
CA HIS A 181 11.41 6.44 25.39
C HIS A 181 10.31 5.36 25.40
N VAL A 182 10.41 4.39 26.30
CA VAL A 182 9.50 3.22 26.33
C VAL A 182 8.01 3.58 26.44
N THR A 183 7.63 4.62 27.20
CA THR A 183 6.22 5.05 27.32
C THR A 183 5.66 5.57 25.98
N ARG A 184 6.50 6.24 25.18
CA ARG A 184 6.14 6.71 23.84
C ARG A 184 6.05 5.53 22.87
N ALA A 185 7.00 4.59 22.95
CA ALA A 185 6.95 3.33 22.21
C ALA A 185 5.66 2.54 22.49
N LEU A 186 5.25 2.42 23.75
CA LEU A 186 3.98 1.80 24.13
C LEU A 186 2.78 2.49 23.48
N THR A 187 2.74 3.83 23.52
CA THR A 187 1.66 4.61 22.90
C THR A 187 1.56 4.35 21.39
N VAL A 188 2.70 4.39 20.69
CA VAL A 188 2.77 4.09 19.25
C VAL A 188 2.38 2.64 18.96
N ALA A 189 2.80 1.68 19.80
CA ALA A 189 2.45 0.27 19.65
C ALA A 189 0.93 0.02 19.77
N VAL A 190 0.26 0.66 20.73
CA VAL A 190 -1.21 0.58 20.87
C VAL A 190 -1.91 1.12 19.62
N PHE A 191 -1.49 2.28 19.12
CA PHE A 191 -2.02 2.81 17.85
C PHE A 191 -1.76 1.85 16.69
N ALA A 192 -0.58 1.24 16.65
CA ALA A 192 -0.23 0.32 15.59
C ALA A 192 -1.15 -0.91 15.56
N TYR A 193 -1.44 -1.52 16.71
CA TYR A 193 -2.42 -2.61 16.83
C TYR A 193 -3.82 -2.17 16.40
N CYS A 194 -4.33 -1.05 16.93
CA CYS A 194 -5.68 -0.58 16.65
C CYS A 194 -5.89 -0.30 15.16
N PHE A 195 -4.96 0.40 14.51
CA PHE A 195 -5.12 0.80 13.11
C PHE A 195 -4.80 -0.32 12.12
N ALA A 196 -3.91 -1.25 12.46
CA ALA A 196 -3.77 -2.49 11.68
C ALA A 196 -5.05 -3.32 11.72
N GLY A 197 -5.70 -3.45 12.89
CA GLY A 197 -7.00 -4.11 13.04
C GLY A 197 -8.10 -3.39 12.26
N LEU A 198 -8.20 -2.06 12.37
CA LEU A 198 -9.17 -1.26 11.62
C LEU A 198 -9.03 -1.48 10.11
N GLY A 199 -7.80 -1.39 9.59
CA GLY A 199 -7.50 -1.64 8.19
C GLY A 199 -7.88 -3.04 7.74
N PHE A 200 -7.55 -4.05 8.54
CA PHE A 200 -7.90 -5.44 8.27
C PHE A 200 -9.42 -5.65 8.19
N PHE A 201 -10.16 -5.28 9.23
CA PHE A 201 -11.59 -5.60 9.31
C PHE A 201 -12.41 -4.82 8.29
N VAL A 202 -12.13 -3.53 8.07
CA VAL A 202 -12.81 -2.76 7.03
C VAL A 202 -12.43 -3.27 5.64
N GLY A 203 -11.16 -3.59 5.41
CA GLY A 203 -10.69 -4.19 4.17
C GLY A 203 -11.38 -5.53 3.88
N LEU A 204 -11.53 -6.38 4.90
CA LEU A 204 -12.22 -7.66 4.81
C LEU A 204 -13.70 -7.49 4.39
N LEU A 205 -14.40 -6.51 4.96
CA LEU A 205 -15.78 -6.20 4.58
C LEU A 205 -15.89 -5.68 3.13
N LYS A 206 -14.90 -4.93 2.64
CA LYS A 206 -14.85 -4.48 1.24
C LYS A 206 -14.57 -5.65 0.30
N LEU A 207 -13.62 -6.50 0.66
CA LEU A 207 -13.29 -7.69 -0.13
C LEU A 207 -14.43 -8.70 -0.18
N SER A 208 -15.26 -8.83 0.88
CA SER A 208 -16.42 -9.72 0.84
C SER A 208 -17.47 -9.29 -0.19
N VAL A 209 -17.69 -7.97 -0.37
CA VAL A 209 -18.56 -7.43 -1.42
C VAL A 209 -18.01 -7.75 -2.81
N TRP A 210 -16.70 -7.62 -3.00
CA TRP A 210 -16.06 -8.02 -4.25
C TRP A 210 -16.17 -9.53 -4.50
N MET A 211 -15.99 -10.38 -3.48
CA MET A 211 -16.19 -11.82 -3.61
C MET A 211 -17.65 -12.16 -3.99
N HIS A 212 -18.63 -11.47 -3.39
CA HIS A 212 -20.03 -11.62 -3.76
C HIS A 212 -20.30 -11.21 -5.21
N LYS A 213 -19.68 -10.13 -5.68
CA LYS A 213 -19.74 -9.73 -7.10
C LYS A 213 -19.17 -10.83 -8.00
N ASP A 214 -18.01 -11.41 -7.66
CA ASP A 214 -17.40 -12.48 -8.46
C ASP A 214 -18.27 -13.76 -8.47
N MET A 215 -19.10 -13.99 -7.45
CA MET A 215 -20.11 -15.06 -7.44
C MET A 215 -21.34 -14.78 -8.30
N THR A 216 -21.66 -13.51 -8.56
CA THR A 216 -22.93 -13.08 -9.18
C THR A 216 -22.78 -12.53 -10.60
N THR A 217 -21.55 -12.21 -11.02
CA THR A 217 -21.27 -11.63 -12.34
C THR A 217 -20.29 -12.52 -13.11
N ALA A 218 -20.54 -12.68 -14.42
CA ALA A 218 -19.64 -13.45 -15.28
C ALA A 218 -18.35 -12.67 -15.57
N LYS A 219 -17.20 -13.37 -15.53
CA LYS A 219 -15.81 -12.98 -15.89
C LYS A 219 -15.45 -11.49 -15.69
N ALA A 220 -14.56 -11.23 -14.73
CA ALA A 220 -13.95 -9.92 -14.53
C ALA A 220 -13.30 -9.38 -15.83
N SER A 221 -13.41 -8.06 -16.07
CA SER A 221 -12.74 -7.41 -17.20
C SER A 221 -11.22 -7.60 -17.11
N PRO A 222 -10.53 -7.97 -18.21
CA PRO A 222 -9.08 -8.12 -18.22
C PRO A 222 -8.31 -6.89 -17.73
N ASP A 223 -8.90 -5.69 -17.84
CA ASP A 223 -8.28 -4.43 -17.41
C ASP A 223 -8.20 -4.29 -15.88
N ILE A 224 -9.09 -4.96 -15.14
CA ILE A 224 -9.17 -4.89 -13.67
C ILE A 224 -8.45 -6.05 -12.98
N ILE A 225 -8.25 -7.18 -13.66
CA ILE A 225 -7.58 -8.37 -13.10
C ILE A 225 -6.24 -8.02 -12.44
N PRO A 226 -5.37 -7.16 -13.03
CA PRO A 226 -4.11 -6.82 -12.39
C PRO A 226 -4.27 -6.18 -11.00
N SER A 227 -5.37 -5.46 -10.77
CA SER A 227 -5.67 -4.84 -9.48
C SER A 227 -6.12 -5.84 -8.41
N TYR A 228 -6.42 -7.09 -8.77
CA TYR A 228 -6.87 -8.10 -7.80
C TYR A 228 -5.82 -8.39 -6.73
N LEU A 229 -4.54 -8.21 -7.05
CA LEU A 229 -3.46 -8.40 -6.09
C LEU A 229 -3.52 -7.42 -4.91
N ILE A 230 -4.24 -6.30 -5.04
CA ILE A 230 -4.52 -5.39 -3.91
C ILE A 230 -5.14 -6.17 -2.75
N SER A 231 -6.00 -7.15 -3.02
CA SER A 231 -6.65 -7.98 -1.99
C SER A 231 -5.66 -8.69 -1.07
N VAL A 232 -4.46 -9.03 -1.55
CA VAL A 232 -3.40 -9.69 -0.76
C VAL A 232 -2.83 -8.75 0.31
N GLY A 233 -2.87 -7.45 0.07
CA GLY A 233 -2.39 -6.44 1.01
C GLY A 233 -3.23 -6.38 2.30
N VAL A 234 -4.55 -6.62 2.23
CA VAL A 234 -5.46 -6.53 3.39
C VAL A 234 -5.03 -7.47 4.53
N PRO A 235 -4.75 -8.77 4.30
CA PRO A 235 -4.17 -9.62 5.34
C PRO A 235 -2.64 -9.48 5.46
N GLY A 236 -1.94 -9.11 4.39
CA GLY A 236 -0.47 -9.06 4.37
C GLY A 236 0.15 -7.98 5.25
N PHE A 237 -0.38 -6.76 5.26
CA PHE A 237 0.18 -5.67 6.07
C PHE A 237 -0.08 -5.82 7.58
N PRO A 238 -1.28 -6.22 8.04
CA PRO A 238 -1.50 -6.48 9.45
C PRO A 238 -0.67 -7.66 9.97
N SER A 239 -0.44 -8.68 9.14
CA SER A 239 0.50 -9.78 9.44
C SER A 239 1.92 -9.28 9.74
N LEU A 240 2.42 -8.31 8.95
CA LEU A 240 3.69 -7.64 9.19
C LEU A 240 3.68 -6.88 10.53
N VAL A 241 2.63 -6.10 10.80
CA VAL A 241 2.50 -5.33 12.04
C VAL A 241 2.57 -6.24 13.26
N LEU A 242 1.82 -7.34 13.25
CA LEU A 242 1.78 -8.31 14.33
C LEU A 242 3.16 -8.95 14.58
N VAL A 243 3.89 -9.30 13.52
CA VAL A 243 5.22 -9.90 13.66
C VAL A 243 6.24 -8.90 14.19
N ASN A 244 6.25 -7.66 13.69
CA ASN A 244 7.15 -6.62 14.20
C ASN A 244 6.87 -6.35 15.69
N LEU A 245 5.60 -6.15 16.08
CA LEU A 245 5.25 -5.86 17.46
C LEU A 245 5.53 -7.05 18.40
N ALA A 246 5.38 -8.30 17.93
CA ALA A 246 5.75 -9.48 18.69
C ALA A 246 7.23 -9.49 19.11
N GLN A 247 8.12 -8.90 18.31
CA GLN A 247 9.55 -8.83 18.61
C GLN A 247 9.89 -7.75 19.64
N THR A 248 9.06 -6.72 19.80
CA THR A 248 9.36 -5.56 20.66
C THR A 248 8.50 -5.51 21.93
N ILE A 249 7.36 -6.19 21.97
CA ILE A 249 6.41 -6.09 23.09
C ILE A 249 7.00 -6.54 24.43
N GLN A 250 7.95 -7.47 24.41
CA GLN A 250 8.65 -7.92 25.61
C GLN A 250 9.45 -6.78 26.25
N SER A 251 10.26 -6.08 25.46
CA SER A 251 11.07 -4.94 25.92
C SER A 251 10.20 -3.79 26.44
N ILE A 252 9.05 -3.55 25.79
CA ILE A 252 8.10 -2.54 26.28
C ILE A 252 7.55 -2.95 27.65
N ALA A 253 7.13 -4.19 27.81
CA ALA A 253 6.46 -4.67 29.01
C ALA A 253 7.41 -4.83 30.21
N GLU A 254 8.70 -5.06 30.00
CA GLU A 254 9.67 -5.17 31.10
C GLU A 254 9.93 -3.83 31.80
N GLU A 255 9.80 -2.72 31.07
CA GLU A 255 10.05 -1.37 31.59
C GLU A 255 8.77 -0.56 31.82
N THR A 256 7.60 -1.15 31.55
CA THR A 256 6.31 -0.49 31.77
C THR A 256 5.39 -1.38 32.60
N ASP A 257 4.52 -0.78 33.39
CA ASP A 257 3.42 -1.48 34.08
C ASP A 257 2.29 -1.87 33.10
N PHE A 258 2.65 -2.30 31.88
CA PHE A 258 1.70 -2.64 30.83
C PHE A 258 0.81 -3.79 31.28
N LEU A 259 -0.51 -3.55 31.25
CA LEU A 259 -1.55 -4.50 31.70
C LEU A 259 -1.50 -4.88 33.19
N SER A 260 -0.75 -4.15 34.02
CA SER A 260 -0.70 -4.33 35.49
C SER A 260 -2.07 -4.20 36.18
N GLY A 261 -3.01 -3.49 35.56
CA GLY A 261 -4.38 -3.33 36.06
C GLY A 261 -5.30 -4.52 35.79
N LEU A 262 -4.84 -5.58 35.09
CA LEU A 262 -5.64 -6.79 34.90
C LEU A 262 -5.70 -7.60 36.20
N PRO A 263 -6.87 -8.15 36.57
CA PRO A 263 -6.99 -8.99 37.75
C PRO A 263 -6.23 -10.32 37.56
N GLY A 264 -5.41 -10.69 38.54
CA GLY A 264 -4.64 -11.95 38.57
C GLY A 264 -3.20 -11.74 39.00
N ASN A 265 -2.52 -12.82 39.43
CA ASN A 265 -1.11 -12.79 39.82
C ASN A 265 -0.15 -13.07 38.64
N THR A 266 -0.60 -12.84 37.41
CA THR A 266 0.22 -13.08 36.21
C THR A 266 1.29 -12.00 36.10
N SER A 267 2.54 -12.38 35.90
CA SER A 267 3.60 -11.39 35.71
C SER A 267 3.41 -10.62 34.40
N VAL A 268 3.83 -9.36 34.36
CA VAL A 268 3.79 -8.53 33.14
C VAL A 268 4.61 -9.18 32.01
N SER A 269 5.75 -9.79 32.37
CA SER A 269 6.60 -10.54 31.44
C SER A 269 5.89 -11.75 30.82
N GLU A 270 5.11 -12.52 31.59
CA GLU A 270 4.31 -13.63 31.04
C GLU A 270 3.23 -13.13 30.08
N SER A 271 2.54 -12.04 30.46
CA SER A 271 1.52 -11.42 29.61
C SER A 271 2.11 -10.97 28.26
N ALA A 272 3.29 -10.37 28.27
CA ALA A 272 3.99 -9.95 27.06
C ALA A 272 4.37 -11.14 26.15
N ARG A 273 4.88 -12.24 26.71
CA ARG A 273 5.17 -13.47 25.96
C ARG A 273 3.92 -14.06 25.31
N VAL A 274 2.79 -14.05 26.01
CA VAL A 274 1.50 -14.50 25.47
C VAL A 274 1.09 -13.60 24.30
N ILE A 275 1.17 -12.28 24.44
CA ILE A 275 0.84 -11.33 23.37
C ILE A 275 1.73 -11.52 22.14
N ALA A 276 3.03 -11.71 22.33
CA ALA A 276 3.96 -12.00 21.24
C ALA A 276 3.59 -13.30 20.51
N THR A 277 3.33 -14.37 21.26
CA THR A 277 2.95 -15.68 20.72
C THR A 277 1.64 -15.60 19.93
N VAL A 278 0.62 -14.95 20.50
CA VAL A 278 -0.69 -14.74 19.84
C VAL A 278 -0.53 -13.87 18.59
N SER A 279 0.31 -12.84 18.63
CA SER A 279 0.57 -11.98 17.46
C SER A 279 1.18 -12.78 16.31
N VAL A 280 2.16 -13.66 16.59
CA VAL A 280 2.74 -14.56 15.58
C VAL A 280 1.71 -15.57 15.06
N LEU A 281 0.89 -16.16 15.94
CA LEU A 281 -0.17 -17.09 15.54
C LEU A 281 -1.20 -16.42 14.61
N LEU A 282 -1.70 -15.24 14.98
CA LEU A 282 -2.62 -14.45 14.17
C LEU A 282 -1.97 -14.06 12.83
N SER A 283 -0.68 -13.74 12.82
CA SER A 283 0.06 -13.50 11.59
C SER A 283 0.04 -14.69 10.64
N PHE A 284 0.19 -15.93 11.14
CA PHE A 284 0.07 -17.12 10.30
C PHE A 284 -1.34 -17.31 9.71
N LEU A 285 -2.39 -17.02 10.47
CA LEU A 285 -3.77 -17.08 9.95
C LEU A 285 -3.99 -16.07 8.82
N LEU A 286 -3.48 -14.85 9.00
CA LEU A 286 -3.53 -13.80 7.98
C LEU A 286 -2.69 -14.18 6.75
N LEU A 287 -1.50 -14.75 6.92
CA LEU A 287 -0.70 -15.28 5.80
C LEU A 287 -1.44 -16.38 5.03
N GLY A 288 -2.20 -17.24 5.71
CA GLY A 288 -3.06 -18.23 5.07
C GLY A 288 -4.11 -17.59 4.17
N MET A 289 -4.77 -16.53 4.65
CA MET A 289 -5.71 -15.75 3.84
C MET A 289 -5.00 -15.06 2.66
N ALA A 290 -3.84 -14.46 2.88
CA ALA A 290 -3.05 -13.79 1.84
C ALA A 290 -2.63 -14.79 0.74
N ALA A 291 -2.21 -15.99 1.13
CA ALA A 291 -1.84 -17.07 0.23
C ALA A 291 -3.04 -17.51 -0.62
N TRP A 292 -4.24 -17.66 -0.04
CA TRP A 292 -5.44 -17.97 -0.79
C TRP A 292 -5.78 -16.91 -1.84
N MET A 293 -5.76 -15.63 -1.46
CA MET A 293 -6.03 -14.52 -2.39
C MET A 293 -5.01 -14.48 -3.53
N LEU A 294 -3.73 -14.72 -3.21
CA LEU A 294 -2.66 -14.82 -4.20
C LEU A 294 -2.89 -16.00 -5.17
N LEU A 295 -3.28 -17.18 -4.65
CA LEU A 295 -3.58 -18.35 -5.49
C LEU A 295 -4.77 -18.13 -6.41
N VAL A 296 -5.84 -17.50 -5.92
CA VAL A 296 -7.00 -17.11 -6.74
C VAL A 296 -6.55 -16.19 -7.88
N PHE A 297 -5.76 -15.16 -7.56
CA PHE A 297 -5.20 -14.26 -8.57
C PHE A 297 -4.34 -14.99 -9.61
N VAL A 298 -3.39 -15.82 -9.18
CA VAL A 298 -2.52 -16.60 -10.07
C VAL A 298 -3.35 -17.54 -10.94
N GLY A 299 -4.36 -18.20 -10.37
CA GLY A 299 -5.29 -19.07 -11.10
C GLY A 299 -6.02 -18.32 -12.21
N TRP A 300 -6.53 -17.12 -11.93
CA TRP A 300 -7.16 -16.26 -12.95
C TRP A 300 -6.17 -15.78 -14.02
N ALA A 301 -4.95 -15.41 -13.61
CA ALA A 301 -3.89 -15.01 -14.55
C ALA A 301 -3.53 -16.16 -15.49
N VAL A 302 -3.38 -17.38 -14.97
CA VAL A 302 -3.17 -18.59 -15.76
C VAL A 302 -4.36 -18.83 -16.67
N LEU A 303 -5.60 -18.85 -16.17
CA LEU A 303 -6.78 -19.06 -17.02
C LEU A 303 -6.90 -18.02 -18.14
N SER A 304 -6.56 -16.76 -17.88
CA SER A 304 -6.52 -15.68 -18.88
C SER A 304 -5.46 -15.95 -19.96
N LEU A 305 -4.28 -16.49 -19.61
CA LEU A 305 -3.27 -16.89 -20.59
C LEU A 305 -3.74 -18.01 -21.52
N TRP A 306 -4.64 -18.88 -21.07
CA TRP A 306 -5.15 -20.01 -21.84
C TRP A 306 -6.41 -19.70 -22.65
N THR A 307 -7.25 -18.78 -22.16
CA THR A 307 -8.58 -18.51 -22.75
C THR A 307 -8.62 -17.26 -23.63
N GLU A 308 -7.70 -16.31 -23.47
CA GLU A 308 -7.71 -15.07 -24.25
C GLU A 308 -6.86 -15.17 -25.52
N PRO A 309 -7.26 -14.46 -26.60
CA PRO A 309 -6.42 -14.34 -27.79
C PRO A 309 -5.02 -13.87 -27.43
N LYS A 310 -4.01 -14.49 -28.05
CA LYS A 310 -2.60 -14.13 -27.86
C LYS A 310 -2.35 -12.72 -28.39
N LYS A 311 -2.52 -11.72 -27.52
CA LYS A 311 -2.16 -10.32 -27.78
C LYS A 311 -0.71 -10.07 -27.38
N PRO A 312 0.03 -9.21 -28.10
CA PRO A 312 1.34 -8.74 -27.66
C PRO A 312 1.26 -8.17 -26.25
N LEU A 313 2.30 -8.40 -25.42
CA LEU A 313 2.35 -7.89 -24.05
C LEU A 313 2.10 -6.37 -23.99
N SER A 314 2.55 -5.64 -25.01
CA SER A 314 2.34 -4.19 -25.12
C SER A 314 0.89 -3.75 -25.27
N GLU A 315 -0.01 -4.63 -25.70
CA GLU A 315 -1.45 -4.37 -25.80
C GLU A 315 -2.20 -4.83 -24.55
N ARG A 316 -1.64 -5.81 -23.82
CA ARG A 316 -2.21 -6.33 -22.57
C ARG A 316 -1.82 -5.50 -21.35
N TRP A 317 -0.66 -4.85 -21.39
CA TRP A 317 -0.19 -4.04 -20.28
C TRP A 317 -1.15 -2.87 -20.05
N LYS A 318 -1.54 -2.72 -18.79
CA LYS A 318 -2.36 -1.61 -18.29
C LYS A 318 -1.67 -1.02 -17.08
N PHE A 319 -1.90 0.26 -16.83
CA PHE A 319 -1.28 0.95 -15.70
C PHE A 319 -1.65 0.30 -14.34
N THR A 320 -2.78 -0.40 -14.26
CA THR A 320 -3.20 -1.20 -13.09
C THR A 320 -2.23 -2.32 -12.71
N TRP A 321 -1.30 -2.71 -13.59
CA TRP A 321 -0.24 -3.70 -13.30
C TRP A 321 0.75 -3.24 -12.24
N TRP A 322 0.83 -1.93 -11.95
CA TRP A 322 1.62 -1.46 -10.80
C TRP A 322 1.16 -2.07 -9.46
N SER A 323 -0.11 -2.50 -9.38
CA SER A 323 -0.67 -3.24 -8.25
C SER A 323 0.03 -4.58 -7.97
N TRP A 324 0.92 -5.04 -8.84
CA TRP A 324 1.64 -6.31 -8.63
C TRP A 324 2.85 -6.20 -7.71
N THR A 325 3.25 -4.97 -7.37
CA THR A 325 4.43 -4.72 -6.55
C THR A 325 4.02 -4.47 -5.11
N PHE A 326 3.35 -3.35 -4.85
CA PHE A 326 3.10 -2.87 -3.50
C PHE A 326 2.26 -3.78 -2.59
N PRO A 327 1.10 -4.34 -3.00
CA PRO A 327 0.26 -5.14 -2.10
C PRO A 327 0.95 -6.40 -1.55
N LEU A 328 1.94 -6.94 -2.28
CA LEU A 328 2.72 -8.08 -1.81
C LEU A 328 3.73 -7.71 -0.73
N THR A 329 4.11 -6.44 -0.61
CA THR A 329 5.14 -6.00 0.34
C THR A 329 4.86 -6.46 1.76
N GLY A 330 3.60 -6.38 2.24
CA GLY A 330 3.24 -6.86 3.57
C GLY A 330 3.62 -8.33 3.78
N VAL A 331 3.22 -9.22 2.86
CA VAL A 331 3.53 -10.65 2.92
C VAL A 331 5.03 -10.91 2.83
N VAL A 332 5.71 -10.29 1.86
CA VAL A 332 7.14 -10.50 1.60
C VAL A 332 7.99 -10.08 2.78
N VAL A 333 7.73 -8.88 3.33
CA VAL A 333 8.44 -8.37 4.51
C VAL A 333 8.15 -9.26 5.72
N THR A 334 6.91 -9.75 5.90
CA THR A 334 6.58 -10.69 6.98
C THR A 334 7.40 -11.98 6.86
N PHE A 335 7.56 -12.55 5.67
CA PHE A 335 8.44 -13.70 5.47
C PHE A 335 9.89 -13.39 5.84
N GLY A 336 10.40 -12.21 5.49
CA GLY A 336 11.74 -11.76 5.89
C GLY A 336 11.89 -11.68 7.40
N ARG A 337 10.90 -11.12 8.11
CA ARG A 337 10.88 -11.04 9.57
C ARG A 337 10.78 -12.41 10.24
N LEU A 338 9.86 -13.27 9.79
CA LEU A 338 9.70 -14.64 10.31
C LEU A 338 10.98 -15.46 10.15
N ALA A 339 11.74 -15.25 9.07
CA ALA A 339 13.01 -15.94 8.84
C ALA A 339 14.08 -15.63 9.92
N THR A 340 13.92 -14.56 10.71
CA THR A 340 14.88 -14.19 11.75
C THR A 340 14.74 -15.00 13.05
N PHE A 341 13.56 -15.57 13.33
CA PHE A 341 13.31 -16.27 14.59
C PHE A 341 12.56 -17.61 14.44
N VAL A 342 11.89 -17.86 13.33
CA VAL A 342 11.28 -19.18 13.07
C VAL A 342 12.36 -20.11 12.54
N PRO A 343 12.56 -21.32 13.12
CA PRO A 343 13.61 -22.25 12.73
C PRO A 343 13.29 -22.98 11.42
N SER A 344 13.00 -22.23 10.35
CA SER A 344 12.72 -22.74 9.01
C SER A 344 13.27 -21.81 7.94
N LYS A 345 14.14 -22.35 7.07
CA LYS A 345 14.68 -21.62 5.91
C LYS A 345 13.62 -21.27 4.87
N ALA A 346 12.44 -21.90 4.93
CA ALA A 346 11.36 -21.71 3.95
C ALA A 346 10.92 -20.25 3.86
N PHE A 347 10.79 -19.54 5.00
CA PHE A 347 10.41 -18.13 5.01
C PHE A 347 11.44 -17.25 4.29
N GLY A 348 12.73 -17.50 4.50
CA GLY A 348 13.78 -16.75 3.80
C GLY A 348 13.83 -17.04 2.30
N ILE A 349 13.59 -18.30 1.89
CA ILE A 349 13.51 -18.67 0.48
C ILE A 349 12.30 -18.00 -0.19
N LEU A 350 11.13 -18.04 0.44
CA LEU A 350 9.92 -17.39 -0.06
C LEU A 350 10.12 -15.87 -0.19
N ASN A 351 10.71 -15.22 0.82
CA ASN A 351 11.06 -13.80 0.74
C ASN A 351 11.90 -13.49 -0.51
N ILE A 352 12.99 -14.22 -0.76
CA ILE A 352 13.84 -14.00 -1.94
C ILE A 352 13.06 -14.20 -3.25
N ILE A 353 12.28 -15.29 -3.37
CA ILE A 353 11.51 -15.59 -4.59
C ILE A 353 10.59 -14.41 -4.92
N PHE A 354 9.85 -13.91 -3.94
CA PHE A 354 8.93 -12.80 -4.16
C PHE A 354 9.64 -11.47 -4.40
N VAL A 355 10.78 -11.20 -3.75
CA VAL A 355 11.60 -10.01 -4.04
C VAL A 355 12.05 -10.00 -5.51
N ILE A 356 12.54 -11.14 -6.02
CA ILE A 356 12.96 -11.27 -7.42
C ILE A 356 11.75 -11.09 -8.36
N ALA A 357 10.62 -11.75 -8.05
CA ALA A 357 9.40 -11.61 -8.85
C ALA A 357 8.92 -10.15 -8.91
N MET A 358 8.89 -9.46 -7.77
CA MET A 358 8.53 -8.04 -7.69
C MET A 358 9.51 -7.16 -8.48
N ALA A 359 10.82 -7.43 -8.44
CA ALA A 359 11.81 -6.70 -9.22
C ALA A 359 11.59 -6.87 -10.74
N CYS A 360 11.31 -8.09 -11.20
CA CYS A 360 10.99 -8.36 -12.61
C CYS A 360 9.75 -7.60 -13.08
N VAL A 361 8.69 -7.62 -12.26
CA VAL A 361 7.45 -6.90 -12.56
C VAL A 361 7.65 -5.39 -12.52
N PHE A 362 8.47 -4.89 -11.59
CA PHE A 362 8.84 -3.48 -11.52
C PHE A 362 9.49 -3.02 -12.83
N CYS A 363 10.48 -3.76 -13.35
CA CYS A 363 11.14 -3.44 -14.62
C CYS A 363 10.14 -3.43 -15.80
N LEU A 364 9.24 -4.42 -15.87
CA LEU A 364 8.19 -4.48 -16.88
C LEU A 364 7.25 -3.28 -16.81
N ASN A 365 6.83 -2.89 -15.61
CA ASN A 365 5.95 -1.74 -15.38
C ASN A 365 6.64 -0.41 -15.69
N LEU A 366 7.95 -0.31 -15.45
CA LEU A 366 8.74 0.87 -15.80
C LEU A 366 8.75 1.08 -17.32
N VAL A 367 8.98 0.00 -18.10
CA VAL A 367 8.95 0.05 -19.57
C VAL A 367 7.55 0.40 -20.08
N GLY A 368 6.51 -0.22 -19.52
CA GLY A 368 5.11 0.07 -19.86
C GLY A 368 4.75 1.54 -19.58
N THR A 369 5.18 2.06 -18.43
CA THR A 369 4.94 3.46 -18.03
C THR A 369 5.67 4.44 -18.93
N ALA A 370 6.93 4.18 -19.27
CA ALA A 370 7.68 5.01 -20.21
C ALA A 370 7.00 5.05 -21.59
N ARG A 371 6.48 3.91 -22.06
CA ARG A 371 5.71 3.83 -23.33
C ARG A 371 4.38 4.59 -23.25
N MET A 372 3.66 4.47 -22.15
CA MET A 372 2.39 5.20 -21.92
C MET A 372 2.62 6.72 -21.92
N ILE A 373 3.65 7.17 -21.20
CA ILE A 373 4.11 8.57 -21.16
C ILE A 373 4.47 9.04 -22.57
N TRP A 374 5.23 8.25 -23.34
CA TRP A 374 5.61 8.58 -24.71
C TRP A 374 4.41 8.69 -25.67
N ARG A 375 3.33 7.94 -25.42
CA ARG A 375 2.09 7.97 -26.21
C ARG A 375 1.10 9.05 -25.76
N GLY A 376 1.23 9.52 -24.52
CA GLY A 376 0.35 10.49 -23.93
C GLY A 376 -0.93 9.95 -23.29
N GLU A 377 -0.95 8.66 -22.98
CA GLU A 377 -2.14 7.93 -22.50
C GLU A 377 -2.19 7.94 -20.96
N LEU A 378 -2.23 9.12 -20.34
CA LEU A 378 -2.18 9.26 -18.87
C LEU A 378 -3.50 8.80 -18.19
N PRO A 379 -3.45 8.25 -16.96
CA PRO A 379 -4.59 7.59 -16.31
C PRO A 379 -5.58 8.52 -15.56
N GLY A 380 -5.57 9.84 -15.83
CA GLY A 380 -6.52 10.78 -15.21
C GLY A 380 -7.97 10.63 -15.71
N SER A 381 -8.90 11.31 -15.03
CA SER A 381 -10.34 11.33 -15.35
C SER A 381 -10.62 11.45 -16.84
N SER A 382 -11.55 10.63 -17.34
CA SER A 382 -11.90 10.67 -18.76
C SER A 382 -12.65 11.96 -19.11
N ILE A 383 -12.42 12.46 -20.33
CA ILE A 383 -13.12 13.64 -20.86
C ILE A 383 -14.64 13.40 -20.84
N GLU A 384 -15.07 12.18 -21.14
CA GLU A 384 -16.48 11.76 -21.11
C GLU A 384 -17.10 11.90 -19.71
N PHE A 385 -16.37 11.54 -18.65
CA PHE A 385 -16.86 11.71 -17.29
C PHE A 385 -17.05 13.20 -16.97
N ASP A 386 -16.07 14.03 -17.31
CA ASP A 386 -16.14 15.48 -17.09
C ASP A 386 -17.31 16.14 -17.85
N GLU A 387 -17.61 15.69 -19.06
CA GLU A 387 -18.75 16.16 -19.85
C GLU A 387 -20.10 15.68 -19.29
N GLN A 388 -20.19 14.43 -18.81
CA GLN A 388 -21.40 13.93 -18.16
C GLN A 388 -21.67 14.65 -16.84
N TRP A 389 -20.62 14.92 -16.06
CA TRP A 389 -20.72 15.64 -14.80
C TRP A 389 -21.20 17.08 -15.01
N LEU A 390 -20.69 17.74 -16.06
CA LEU A 390 -21.18 19.05 -16.51
C LEU A 390 -22.68 19.07 -16.78
N LYS A 391 -23.17 18.09 -17.54
CA LYS A 391 -24.60 17.98 -17.86
C LYS A 391 -25.44 17.81 -16.60
N ARG A 392 -24.97 17.02 -15.62
CA ARG A 392 -25.66 16.83 -14.33
C ARG A 392 -25.66 18.09 -13.48
N GLU A 393 -24.54 18.80 -13.41
CA GLU A 393 -24.44 20.05 -12.64
C GLU A 393 -25.32 21.16 -13.24
N GLN A 394 -25.40 21.22 -14.57
CA GLN A 394 -26.30 22.15 -15.28
C GLN A 394 -27.77 21.78 -15.07
N ALA A 395 -28.11 20.49 -15.12
CA ALA A 395 -29.48 20.00 -14.91
C ALA A 395 -29.96 20.15 -13.47
N GLY A 396 -29.07 20.12 -12.47
CA GLY A 396 -29.41 20.34 -11.06
C GLY A 396 -29.47 21.81 -10.63
N ARG A 397 -29.11 22.75 -11.52
CA ARG A 397 -29.21 24.20 -11.29
C ARG A 397 -30.39 24.85 -12.05
N ALA A 398 -31.03 24.10 -12.95
CA ALA A 398 -32.30 24.45 -13.58
C ALA A 398 -33.45 23.89 -12.75
#